data_AF-A0AA94EXN8-F1
#
_entry.id   AF-A0AA94EXN8-F1
#
_cell.length_a   1.000
_cell.length_b   1.000
_cell.length_c   1.000
_cell.angle_alpha   90.00
_cell.angle_beta   90.00
_cell.angle_gamma   90.00
#
_symmetry.space_group_name_H-M   'P 1'
#
loop_
_entity.id
_entity.type
_entity.pdbx_description
1 polymer ?
#
loop_
_entity_poly.entity_id
_entity_poly.type
_entity_poly.pdbx_seq_one_letter_code
_entity_poly.pdbx_strand_id
1 'polypeptide(L)'
;MNRKLLKTLFFFFVSSYSFGQVGIGTDQPRGALEIKSSTNGFVPPQVALTSSNASAPVVNPQGGGAPVTGTIVYNTATAGTAPNNVVPGFYYWNGASWLLLTSQASSGTSQWTITGNSGTSASTNFVGTTDAVDFVTRTNNTESMRVTSTGNVGIGSTSPLGKFQVNNGGSAISGMSVRALADWDAVSISHDGSAGYINAAGVENGLVFRTNSIASGDYLSNAYIERMRLLSNGNLGIGTASPASKLDVAAGTTGVQTVVNATGNINDFLQFNVQNTSSGLQAQSGYSATANNGTATSGFVWMGINNSGFNFPTAYNIGGANDVSYIGSGQDMHIANANNTKSIIFSTGTASTPFFNERMRVTNAGNVGIGTTNPTTKLHISSAGSPALRIVDGSEGSGKMLVSDANGNATWQSSNLPLISAFQGMVIPICANVSVNSTGSFVTSISGVNTTVTWTVLSKQTSNASFPITAERLQVRYNFSPQLPFNPKGIIFNALNNSGYPDTFSLNYAAKSQSSITVNITRNDTLGNGTVSCWAGQFYFDVMVMN
;
A
#
# COMPACT_ATOMS: atom_id res chain seq x y z
N MET A 1 66.90 -79.12 -121.53
CA MET A 1 65.84 -79.82 -122.29
C MET A 1 64.50 -79.17 -121.94
N ASN A 2 63.92 -78.36 -122.85
CA ASN A 2 62.50 -78.02 -123.14
C ASN A 2 61.43 -78.03 -122.00
N ARG A 3 60.43 -77.12 -121.87
CA ARG A 3 59.79 -76.10 -122.73
C ARG A 3 58.63 -75.37 -121.97
N LYS A 4 58.37 -74.08 -122.32
CA LYS A 4 57.06 -73.34 -122.44
C LYS A 4 56.33 -72.80 -121.18
N LEU A 5 56.23 -71.46 -120.99
CA LEU A 5 55.15 -70.48 -121.37
C LEU A 5 53.83 -70.68 -120.57
N LEU A 6 53.01 -69.70 -120.12
CA LEU A 6 52.93 -68.23 -119.99
C LEU A 6 51.45 -67.94 -119.60
N LYS A 7 51.14 -67.07 -118.63
CA LYS A 7 50.10 -65.99 -118.73
C LYS A 7 49.81 -65.28 -117.40
N THR A 8 50.05 -63.97 -117.46
CA THR A 8 49.82 -62.92 -116.47
C THR A 8 48.34 -62.60 -116.29
N LEU A 9 47.88 -62.32 -115.07
CA LEU A 9 46.79 -61.37 -114.82
C LEU A 9 47.03 -60.66 -113.47
N PHE A 10 47.16 -59.34 -113.54
CA PHE A 10 47.49 -58.44 -112.43
C PHE A 10 46.18 -57.85 -111.89
N PHE A 11 45.88 -58.00 -110.60
CA PHE A 11 44.80 -57.27 -109.92
C PHE A 11 45.27 -56.83 -108.54
N PHE A 12 45.50 -55.53 -108.39
CA PHE A 12 45.76 -54.85 -107.13
C PHE A 12 44.42 -54.61 -106.43
N PHE A 13 44.21 -55.15 -105.23
CA PHE A 13 43.11 -54.74 -104.36
C PHE A 13 43.67 -54.31 -103.01
N VAL A 14 43.43 -53.04 -102.71
CA VAL A 14 43.69 -52.36 -101.44
C VAL A 14 42.77 -52.96 -100.38
N SER A 15 43.34 -53.48 -99.30
CA SER A 15 42.60 -53.89 -98.10
C SER A 15 42.38 -52.67 -97.20
N SER A 16 41.16 -52.14 -97.17
CA SER A 16 40.70 -51.28 -96.08
C SER A 16 40.12 -52.14 -94.96
N TYR A 17 40.67 -52.04 -93.76
CA TYR A 17 40.10 -52.66 -92.56
C TYR A 17 38.75 -52.02 -92.20
N SER A 18 37.72 -52.82 -91.93
CA SER A 18 36.53 -52.39 -91.20
C SER A 18 36.58 -52.95 -89.78
N PHE A 19 36.34 -52.11 -88.78
CA PHE A 19 36.14 -52.55 -87.41
C PHE A 19 34.65 -52.90 -87.24
N GLY A 20 34.36 -54.17 -86.97
CA GLY A 20 32.99 -54.67 -86.79
C GLY A 20 32.47 -54.40 -85.38
N GLN A 21 31.76 -53.30 -85.21
CA GLN A 21 30.79 -53.14 -84.13
C GLN A 21 29.55 -54.00 -84.44
N VAL A 22 29.04 -54.74 -83.45
CA VAL A 22 27.91 -55.65 -83.63
C VAL A 22 26.61 -54.92 -83.32
N GLY A 23 25.90 -54.49 -84.36
CA GLY A 23 24.53 -54.00 -84.26
C GLY A 23 23.52 -55.12 -84.51
N ILE A 24 22.60 -55.35 -83.59
CA ILE A 24 21.45 -56.25 -83.77
C ILE A 24 20.19 -55.38 -83.77
N GLY A 25 19.55 -55.23 -84.93
CA GLY A 25 18.39 -54.35 -85.10
C GLY A 25 18.71 -52.86 -85.28
N THR A 26 19.99 -52.50 -85.44
CA THR A 26 20.46 -51.14 -85.78
C THR A 26 21.64 -51.23 -86.75
N ASP A 27 21.67 -50.36 -87.75
CA ASP A 27 22.75 -50.21 -88.74
C ASP A 27 23.80 -49.17 -88.32
N GLN A 28 23.51 -48.40 -87.27
CA GLN A 28 24.46 -47.49 -86.62
C GLN A 28 24.58 -47.82 -85.13
N PRO A 29 25.25 -48.93 -84.76
CA PRO A 29 25.46 -49.25 -83.36
C PRO A 29 26.36 -48.20 -82.70
N ARG A 30 25.96 -47.77 -81.52
CA ARG A 30 26.56 -46.72 -80.69
C ARG A 30 27.59 -47.28 -79.70
N GLY A 31 27.74 -48.59 -79.65
CA GLY A 31 28.71 -49.31 -78.83
C GLY A 31 29.19 -50.55 -79.56
N ALA A 32 30.21 -51.22 -79.00
CA ALA A 32 30.76 -52.44 -79.57
C ALA A 32 29.71 -53.57 -79.75
N LEU A 33 28.66 -53.55 -78.92
CA LEU A 33 27.43 -54.33 -79.08
C LEU A 33 26.22 -53.44 -78.77
N GLU A 34 25.30 -53.28 -79.72
CA GLU A 34 23.99 -52.64 -79.49
C GLU A 34 22.86 -53.54 -79.98
N ILE A 35 21.85 -53.75 -79.14
CA ILE A 35 20.62 -54.47 -79.48
C ILE A 35 19.47 -53.47 -79.44
N LYS A 36 18.90 -53.13 -80.59
CA LYS A 36 17.80 -52.16 -80.71
C LYS A 36 16.49 -52.89 -81.04
N SER A 37 15.55 -52.88 -80.09
CA SER A 37 14.18 -53.36 -80.28
C SER A 37 13.21 -52.54 -79.45
N SER A 38 12.02 -52.28 -79.97
CA SER A 38 10.92 -51.61 -79.24
C SER A 38 9.99 -52.57 -78.52
N THR A 39 10.08 -53.88 -78.78
CA THR A 39 9.16 -54.90 -78.26
C THR A 39 9.86 -56.09 -77.60
N ASN A 40 11.13 -56.34 -77.92
CA ASN A 40 11.87 -57.53 -77.49
C ASN A 40 13.05 -57.11 -76.60
N GLY A 41 13.35 -57.89 -75.56
CA GLY A 41 14.46 -57.65 -74.65
C GLY A 41 15.69 -58.52 -74.93
N PHE A 42 16.78 -58.23 -74.22
CA PHE A 42 17.92 -59.15 -74.10
C PHE A 42 17.71 -60.08 -72.91
N VAL A 43 17.75 -61.38 -73.16
CA VAL A 43 17.78 -62.41 -72.11
C VAL A 43 19.23 -62.93 -72.01
N PRO A 44 19.99 -62.58 -70.96
CA PRO A 44 21.30 -63.17 -70.74
C PRO A 44 21.15 -64.66 -70.40
N PRO A 45 22.26 -65.44 -70.36
CA PRO A 45 22.23 -66.82 -69.91
C PRO A 45 21.48 -66.96 -68.59
N GLN A 46 20.44 -67.79 -68.58
CA GLN A 46 19.68 -68.12 -67.39
C GLN A 46 20.35 -69.31 -66.70
N VAL A 47 20.82 -69.13 -65.48
CA VAL A 47 21.62 -70.13 -64.75
C VAL A 47 21.11 -70.29 -63.32
N ALA A 48 21.15 -71.49 -62.78
CA ALA A 48 20.86 -71.74 -61.38
C ALA A 48 22.16 -71.61 -60.57
N LEU A 49 22.43 -70.43 -60.01
CA LEU A 49 23.59 -70.22 -59.14
C LEU A 49 23.42 -70.99 -57.81
N THR A 50 24.51 -71.52 -57.26
CA THR A 50 24.48 -72.28 -56.00
C THR A 50 24.78 -71.42 -54.78
N SER A 51 25.62 -70.40 -54.94
CA SER A 51 25.93 -69.38 -53.93
C SER A 51 26.61 -68.18 -54.61
N SER A 52 26.63 -67.01 -53.97
CA SER A 52 27.21 -65.81 -54.57
C SER A 52 28.73 -65.89 -54.64
N ASN A 53 29.40 -66.60 -53.74
CA ASN A 53 30.86 -66.75 -53.70
C ASN A 53 31.40 -67.92 -54.56
N ALA A 54 30.55 -68.57 -55.36
CA ALA A 54 30.95 -69.66 -56.24
C ALA A 54 30.74 -69.26 -57.70
N SER A 55 31.79 -69.40 -58.52
CA SER A 55 31.69 -69.09 -59.95
C SER A 55 30.80 -70.09 -60.70
N ALA A 56 30.84 -71.36 -60.28
CA ALA A 56 30.02 -72.43 -60.85
C ALA A 56 28.51 -72.14 -60.66
N PRO A 57 27.65 -72.55 -61.62
CA PRO A 57 27.93 -73.37 -62.80
C PRO A 57 28.50 -72.59 -64.00
N VAL A 58 28.66 -71.28 -63.91
CA VAL A 58 29.17 -70.47 -65.02
C VAL A 58 30.69 -70.59 -65.07
N VAL A 59 31.24 -70.83 -66.26
CA VAL A 59 32.68 -71.01 -66.46
C VAL A 59 33.20 -70.07 -67.55
N ASN A 60 34.50 -69.78 -67.51
CA ASN A 60 35.17 -69.12 -68.61
C ASN A 60 35.29 -70.08 -69.81
N PRO A 61 34.74 -69.73 -70.99
CA PRO A 61 34.77 -70.58 -72.18
C PRO A 61 36.18 -70.84 -72.73
N GLN A 62 37.21 -70.10 -72.29
CA GLN A 62 38.61 -70.28 -72.71
C GLN A 62 39.43 -71.21 -71.80
N GLY A 63 38.84 -71.82 -70.77
CA GLY A 63 39.61 -72.71 -69.88
C GLY A 63 38.92 -73.26 -68.63
N GLY A 64 37.59 -73.22 -68.51
CA GLY A 64 36.84 -73.91 -67.44
C GLY A 64 36.94 -73.31 -66.03
N GLY A 65 37.72 -72.24 -65.85
CA GLY A 65 37.84 -71.50 -64.58
C GLY A 65 36.71 -70.49 -64.35
N ALA A 66 36.86 -69.62 -63.35
CA ALA A 66 35.88 -68.57 -63.05
C ALA A 66 35.62 -67.66 -64.28
N PRO A 67 34.37 -67.21 -64.53
CA PRO A 67 34.03 -66.30 -65.61
C PRO A 67 34.87 -65.02 -65.57
N VAL A 68 34.97 -64.33 -66.70
CA VAL A 68 35.65 -63.03 -66.78
C VAL A 68 34.85 -62.01 -65.96
N THR A 69 35.54 -61.12 -65.25
CA THR A 69 34.90 -60.00 -64.53
C THR A 69 34.01 -59.19 -65.47
N GLY A 70 32.78 -58.90 -65.04
CA GLY A 70 31.74 -58.28 -65.85
C GLY A 70 30.80 -59.25 -66.56
N THR A 71 30.99 -60.57 -66.45
CA THR A 71 30.03 -61.57 -66.98
C THR A 71 28.67 -61.38 -66.32
N ILE A 72 27.60 -61.22 -67.11
CA ILE A 72 26.21 -61.05 -66.63
C ILE A 72 25.41 -62.33 -66.90
N VAL A 73 24.64 -62.76 -65.91
CA VAL A 73 23.68 -63.87 -66.02
C VAL A 73 22.36 -63.50 -65.34
N TYR A 74 21.29 -64.20 -65.68
CA TYR A 74 20.06 -64.17 -64.88
C TYR A 74 20.03 -65.43 -64.00
N ASN A 75 20.16 -65.26 -62.69
CA ASN A 75 20.02 -66.36 -61.76
C ASN A 75 18.55 -66.80 -61.67
N THR A 76 18.30 -68.11 -61.69
CA THR A 76 16.96 -68.69 -61.56
C THR A 76 16.73 -69.38 -60.22
N ALA A 77 17.76 -69.56 -59.39
CA ALA A 77 17.68 -70.33 -58.15
C ALA A 77 17.64 -69.44 -56.89
N THR A 78 16.93 -69.92 -55.86
CA THR A 78 17.11 -69.49 -54.48
C THR A 78 18.00 -70.53 -53.80
N ALA A 79 19.27 -70.23 -53.57
CA ALA A 79 20.26 -71.19 -53.09
C ALA A 79 21.34 -70.53 -52.21
N GLY A 80 22.17 -71.33 -51.54
CA GLY A 80 23.23 -70.89 -50.65
C GLY A 80 22.75 -70.55 -49.24
N THR A 81 23.70 -70.27 -48.35
CA THR A 81 23.46 -69.83 -46.97
C THR A 81 23.98 -68.42 -46.76
N ALA A 82 23.36 -67.64 -45.87
CA ALA A 82 23.82 -66.30 -45.53
C ALA A 82 25.29 -66.32 -45.06
N PRO A 83 26.16 -65.41 -45.53
CA PRO A 83 25.87 -64.22 -46.34
C PRO A 83 25.91 -64.41 -47.86
N ASN A 84 26.12 -65.64 -48.35
CA ASN A 84 26.33 -65.94 -49.78
C ASN A 84 25.10 -66.50 -50.50
N ASN A 85 23.91 -66.24 -49.97
CA ASN A 85 22.67 -66.68 -50.60
C ASN A 85 22.43 -65.90 -51.90
N VAL A 86 21.88 -66.60 -52.89
CA VAL A 86 21.43 -66.03 -54.16
C VAL A 86 19.92 -66.19 -54.27
N VAL A 87 19.28 -65.23 -54.92
CA VAL A 87 17.84 -65.23 -55.27
C VAL A 87 17.69 -64.97 -56.77
N PRO A 88 16.57 -65.33 -57.41
CA PRO A 88 16.36 -65.06 -58.83
C PRO A 88 16.53 -63.57 -59.18
N GLY A 89 17.29 -63.27 -60.23
CA GLY A 89 17.60 -61.89 -60.64
C GLY A 89 18.85 -61.77 -61.51
N PHE A 90 19.16 -60.58 -62.00
CA PHE A 90 20.37 -60.34 -62.79
C PHE A 90 21.60 -60.28 -61.87
N TYR A 91 22.66 -61.03 -62.17
CA TYR A 91 23.93 -60.95 -61.46
C TYR A 91 25.07 -60.64 -62.41
N TYR A 92 26.11 -59.97 -61.91
CA TYR A 92 27.41 -59.90 -62.59
C TYR A 92 28.53 -60.47 -61.73
N TRP A 93 29.53 -61.07 -62.38
CA TRP A 93 30.73 -61.57 -61.73
C TRP A 93 31.74 -60.44 -61.52
N ASN A 94 32.20 -60.17 -60.29
CA ASN A 94 33.21 -59.13 -60.05
C ASN A 94 34.67 -59.62 -60.06
N GLY A 95 34.88 -60.92 -60.28
CA GLY A 95 36.19 -61.58 -60.17
C GLY A 95 36.31 -62.53 -58.98
N ALA A 96 35.43 -62.41 -57.99
CA ALA A 96 35.41 -63.24 -56.78
C ALA A 96 34.02 -63.75 -56.39
N SER A 97 32.96 -62.98 -56.70
CA SER A 97 31.59 -63.31 -56.36
C SER A 97 30.59 -62.76 -57.40
N TRP A 98 29.41 -63.36 -57.45
CA TRP A 98 28.22 -62.85 -58.11
C TRP A 98 27.56 -61.76 -57.26
N LEU A 99 27.42 -60.57 -57.83
CA LEU A 99 26.64 -59.48 -57.25
C LEU A 99 25.32 -59.32 -57.99
N LEU A 100 24.22 -59.30 -57.22
CA LEU A 100 22.89 -59.00 -57.75
C LEU A 100 22.86 -57.57 -58.26
N LEU A 101 22.58 -57.37 -59.55
CA LEU A 101 22.11 -56.09 -60.08
C LEU A 101 20.70 -55.87 -59.57
N THR A 102 20.57 -55.21 -58.42
CA THR A 102 19.31 -54.61 -58.04
C THR A 102 19.09 -53.36 -58.87
N SER A 103 17.83 -53.00 -59.14
CA SER A 103 17.52 -51.60 -59.37
C SER A 103 18.13 -50.79 -58.21
N GLN A 104 18.53 -49.55 -58.45
CA GLN A 104 18.85 -48.59 -57.39
C GLN A 104 17.56 -48.18 -56.65
N ALA A 105 16.80 -49.19 -56.21
CA ALA A 105 15.57 -49.20 -55.45
C ALA A 105 15.50 -50.60 -54.84
N SER A 106 16.40 -50.85 -53.89
CA SER A 106 16.42 -52.08 -53.09
C SER A 106 15.04 -52.33 -52.48
N SER A 107 14.53 -53.54 -52.64
CA SER A 107 13.31 -54.09 -52.05
C SER A 107 13.45 -54.36 -50.53
N GLY A 108 14.05 -53.43 -49.82
CA GLY A 108 13.94 -53.25 -48.37
C GLY A 108 13.67 -51.78 -48.16
N THR A 109 12.76 -51.44 -47.24
CA THR A 109 12.40 -50.06 -46.87
C THR A 109 13.56 -49.32 -46.18
N SER A 110 14.74 -49.27 -46.81
CA SER A 110 15.97 -48.67 -46.28
C SER A 110 15.99 -47.14 -46.40
N GLN A 111 14.90 -46.51 -46.87
CA GLN A 111 14.82 -45.07 -47.06
C GLN A 111 13.54 -44.51 -46.43
N TRP A 112 13.68 -43.35 -45.79
CA TRP A 112 12.54 -42.52 -45.40
C TRP A 112 12.07 -41.73 -46.61
N THR A 113 10.82 -41.90 -47.04
CA THR A 113 10.31 -41.22 -48.25
C THR A 113 9.78 -39.81 -47.94
N ILE A 114 9.71 -38.94 -48.96
CA ILE A 114 9.19 -37.56 -48.81
C ILE A 114 7.67 -37.51 -48.58
N THR A 115 6.96 -38.60 -48.83
CA THR A 115 5.52 -38.74 -48.57
C THR A 115 5.24 -39.49 -47.26
N GLY A 116 6.28 -39.93 -46.54
CA GLY A 116 6.17 -40.72 -45.33
C GLY A 116 6.08 -42.23 -45.57
N ASN A 117 6.40 -43.02 -44.55
CA ASN A 117 6.40 -44.48 -44.57
C ASN A 117 5.22 -45.02 -43.76
N SER A 118 4.52 -46.06 -44.25
CA SER A 118 3.47 -46.75 -43.50
C SER A 118 4.02 -48.00 -42.77
N GLY A 119 3.34 -48.44 -41.70
CA GLY A 119 3.69 -49.68 -40.98
C GLY A 119 4.95 -49.64 -40.10
N THR A 120 5.41 -48.45 -39.71
CA THR A 120 6.62 -48.28 -38.88
C THR A 120 6.40 -48.63 -37.41
N SER A 121 7.41 -49.18 -36.74
CA SER A 121 7.49 -49.31 -35.28
C SER A 121 8.60 -48.43 -34.70
N ALA A 122 8.33 -47.70 -33.63
CA ALA A 122 9.30 -46.79 -33.00
C ALA A 122 10.56 -47.48 -32.47
N SER A 123 10.52 -48.80 -32.21
CA SER A 123 11.67 -49.57 -31.74
C SER A 123 12.63 -50.03 -32.85
N THR A 124 12.19 -50.01 -34.11
CA THR A 124 12.95 -50.57 -35.25
C THR A 124 13.10 -49.61 -36.43
N ASN A 125 12.20 -48.63 -36.57
CA ASN A 125 12.19 -47.68 -37.68
C ASN A 125 12.27 -46.26 -37.15
N PHE A 126 13.29 -45.53 -37.57
CA PHE A 126 13.47 -44.12 -37.20
C PHE A 126 14.28 -43.38 -38.26
N VAL A 127 14.19 -42.05 -38.23
CA VAL A 127 15.09 -41.15 -38.97
C VAL A 127 16.16 -40.70 -37.99
N GLY A 128 17.42 -41.06 -38.23
CA GLY A 128 18.51 -40.75 -37.32
C GLY A 128 19.75 -41.61 -37.57
N THR A 129 20.63 -41.63 -36.57
CA THR A 129 21.88 -42.38 -36.52
C THR A 129 21.77 -43.52 -35.49
N THR A 130 22.51 -44.61 -35.70
CA THR A 130 22.60 -45.74 -34.75
C THR A 130 23.84 -45.68 -33.86
N ASP A 131 24.78 -44.80 -34.17
CA ASP A 131 26.02 -44.56 -33.44
C ASP A 131 25.99 -43.20 -32.73
N ALA A 132 27.06 -42.86 -32.00
CA ALA A 132 27.17 -41.62 -31.24
C ALA A 132 27.45 -40.38 -32.13
N VAL A 133 26.77 -40.30 -33.27
CA VAL A 133 26.86 -39.21 -34.24
C VAL A 133 25.55 -38.42 -34.24
N ASP A 134 25.65 -37.11 -34.38
CA ASP A 134 24.52 -36.21 -34.31
C ASP A 134 23.64 -36.30 -35.57
N PHE A 135 22.32 -36.28 -35.39
CA PHE A 135 21.36 -36.17 -36.50
C PHE A 135 21.19 -34.70 -36.91
N VAL A 136 21.53 -34.37 -38.15
CA VAL A 136 21.56 -32.98 -38.64
C VAL A 136 20.66 -32.80 -39.85
N THR A 137 19.82 -31.76 -39.82
CA THR A 137 19.05 -31.30 -40.98
C THR A 137 19.66 -30.01 -41.54
N ARG A 138 19.65 -29.89 -42.87
CA ARG A 138 20.25 -28.77 -43.60
C ARG A 138 19.28 -28.19 -44.62
N THR A 139 19.35 -26.88 -44.81
CA THR A 139 18.73 -26.17 -45.94
C THR A 139 19.81 -25.35 -46.64
N ASN A 140 19.85 -25.36 -47.97
CA ASN A 140 20.92 -24.71 -48.74
C ASN A 140 22.36 -25.04 -48.23
N ASN A 141 22.61 -26.31 -47.93
CA ASN A 141 23.86 -26.82 -47.33
C ASN A 141 24.25 -26.17 -45.97
N THR A 142 23.34 -25.46 -45.33
CA THR A 142 23.53 -24.83 -44.01
C THR A 142 22.78 -25.62 -42.96
N GLU A 143 23.44 -25.91 -41.83
CA GLU A 143 22.81 -26.59 -40.71
C GLU A 143 21.69 -25.76 -40.10
N SER A 144 20.48 -26.32 -40.10
CA SER A 144 19.28 -25.66 -39.60
C SER A 144 18.85 -26.23 -38.25
N MET A 145 18.95 -27.55 -38.07
CA MET A 145 18.67 -28.22 -36.81
C MET A 145 19.58 -29.42 -36.59
N ARG A 146 19.89 -29.70 -35.32
CA ARG A 146 20.68 -30.83 -34.85
C ARG A 146 19.99 -31.50 -33.67
N VAL A 147 20.07 -32.82 -33.61
CA VAL A 147 19.92 -33.61 -32.39
C VAL A 147 21.29 -34.22 -32.10
N THR A 148 21.91 -33.78 -31.00
CA THR A 148 23.21 -34.34 -30.58
C THR A 148 23.05 -35.81 -30.18
N SER A 149 24.13 -36.58 -30.29
CA SER A 149 24.17 -37.97 -29.80
C SER A 149 23.90 -38.09 -28.29
N THR A 150 24.05 -37.00 -27.54
CA THR A 150 23.66 -36.88 -26.12
C THR A 150 22.18 -36.49 -25.89
N GLY A 151 21.41 -36.31 -26.95
CA GLY A 151 19.97 -36.04 -26.91
C GLY A 151 19.57 -34.58 -26.66
N ASN A 152 20.46 -33.62 -26.92
CA ASN A 152 20.13 -32.19 -26.95
C ASN A 152 19.74 -31.77 -28.37
N VAL A 153 18.69 -30.95 -28.50
CA VAL A 153 18.20 -30.43 -29.78
C VAL A 153 18.60 -28.96 -29.94
N GLY A 154 19.28 -28.62 -31.03
CA GLY A 154 19.64 -27.25 -31.40
C GLY A 154 18.98 -26.85 -32.71
N ILE A 155 18.35 -25.68 -32.78
CA ILE A 155 17.90 -25.03 -34.03
C ILE A 155 18.77 -23.79 -34.22
N GLY A 156 19.54 -23.75 -35.31
CA GLY A 156 20.55 -22.71 -35.59
C GLY A 156 21.71 -22.63 -34.58
N SER A 157 21.91 -23.65 -33.74
CA SER A 157 23.10 -23.86 -32.91
C SER A 157 23.73 -25.21 -33.22
N THR A 158 25.05 -25.22 -33.49
CA THR A 158 25.83 -26.45 -33.67
C THR A 158 26.32 -27.05 -32.34
N SER A 159 26.08 -26.38 -31.22
CA SER A 159 26.50 -26.80 -29.88
C SER A 159 25.43 -26.43 -28.84
N PRO A 160 24.28 -27.14 -28.82
CA PRO A 160 23.20 -26.82 -27.90
C PRO A 160 23.59 -27.06 -26.43
N LEU A 161 23.43 -26.05 -25.58
CA LEU A 161 23.79 -26.08 -24.15
C LEU A 161 22.75 -26.78 -23.26
N GLY A 162 21.53 -27.00 -23.76
CA GLY A 162 20.43 -27.63 -23.04
C GLY A 162 19.61 -28.55 -23.94
N LYS A 163 18.61 -29.24 -23.37
CA LYS A 163 17.79 -30.24 -24.10
C LYS A 163 17.10 -29.69 -25.34
N PHE A 164 16.73 -28.42 -25.33
CA PHE A 164 16.27 -27.70 -26.51
C PHE A 164 16.83 -26.28 -26.51
N GLN A 165 17.48 -25.86 -27.59
CA GLN A 165 17.99 -24.51 -27.79
C GLN A 165 17.65 -24.01 -29.20
N VAL A 166 17.20 -22.76 -29.30
CA VAL A 166 17.07 -22.03 -30.57
C VAL A 166 18.04 -20.85 -30.55
N ASN A 167 18.91 -20.74 -31.55
CA ASN A 167 19.91 -19.69 -31.71
C ASN A 167 19.94 -19.27 -33.18
N ASN A 168 19.99 -17.97 -33.50
CA ASN A 168 20.01 -17.49 -34.90
C ASN A 168 21.34 -16.80 -35.29
N GLY A 169 22.45 -17.14 -34.62
CA GLY A 169 23.68 -16.36 -34.75
C GLY A 169 23.49 -14.91 -34.25
N GLY A 170 24.49 -14.05 -34.40
CA GLY A 170 24.64 -12.76 -33.68
C GLY A 170 23.58 -11.65 -33.82
N SER A 171 22.33 -11.97 -34.20
CA SER A 171 21.19 -11.05 -34.19
C SER A 171 20.45 -11.09 -32.84
N ALA A 172 20.00 -9.93 -32.36
CA ALA A 172 19.45 -9.72 -31.00
C ALA A 172 18.11 -10.43 -30.71
N ILE A 173 17.57 -11.21 -31.67
CA ILE A 173 16.31 -11.92 -31.54
C ILE A 173 16.57 -13.42 -31.77
N SER A 174 16.92 -14.12 -30.69
CA SER A 174 16.83 -15.58 -30.60
C SER A 174 15.62 -15.91 -29.73
N GLY A 175 14.62 -16.58 -30.28
CA GLY A 175 13.40 -16.92 -29.54
C GLY A 175 12.62 -18.07 -30.16
N MET A 176 11.96 -18.86 -29.31
CA MET A 176 10.91 -19.79 -29.75
C MET A 176 9.62 -19.00 -29.96
N SER A 177 9.15 -18.91 -31.20
CA SER A 177 7.78 -18.44 -31.49
C SER A 177 6.83 -19.63 -31.36
N VAL A 178 5.95 -19.61 -30.36
CA VAL A 178 4.82 -20.55 -30.25
C VAL A 178 3.59 -19.83 -30.80
N ARG A 179 3.08 -20.29 -31.93
CA ARG A 179 1.88 -19.73 -32.60
C ARG A 179 0.88 -20.85 -32.84
N ALA A 180 -0.36 -20.67 -32.42
CA ALA A 180 -1.51 -21.45 -32.88
C ALA A 180 -2.44 -20.54 -33.70
N LEU A 181 -3.03 -21.04 -34.80
CA LEU A 181 -3.98 -20.28 -35.63
C LEU A 181 -5.39 -20.21 -34.98
N ALA A 182 -5.60 -20.88 -33.85
CA ALA A 182 -6.80 -20.83 -33.03
C ALA A 182 -6.42 -21.06 -31.55
N ASP A 183 -6.27 -19.94 -30.82
CA ASP A 183 -6.15 -19.73 -29.38
C ASP A 183 -5.03 -20.39 -28.53
N TRP A 184 -4.53 -19.55 -27.61
CA TRP A 184 -3.53 -19.71 -26.52
C TRP A 184 -2.05 -19.79 -26.95
N ASP A 185 -1.44 -18.62 -27.17
CA ASP A 185 0.01 -18.45 -27.28
C ASP A 185 0.69 -18.81 -25.94
N ALA A 186 1.70 -19.70 -25.95
CA ALA A 186 2.41 -20.13 -24.75
C ALA A 186 3.90 -19.79 -24.82
N VAL A 187 4.41 -19.00 -23.85
CA VAL A 187 5.84 -18.87 -23.57
C VAL A 187 6.27 -20.08 -22.74
N SER A 188 7.24 -20.87 -23.22
CA SER A 188 7.70 -22.08 -22.52
C SER A 188 8.36 -21.75 -21.17
N ILE A 189 7.92 -22.44 -20.12
CA ILE A 189 8.39 -22.34 -18.74
C ILE A 189 9.32 -23.54 -18.49
N SER A 190 10.49 -23.32 -17.87
CA SER A 190 11.42 -24.39 -17.47
C SER A 190 11.16 -24.80 -16.02
N HIS A 191 11.62 -25.98 -15.60
CA HIS A 191 11.40 -26.54 -14.26
C HIS A 191 12.72 -27.04 -13.68
N ASP A 192 13.03 -26.73 -12.41
CA ASP A 192 14.32 -27.09 -11.76
C ASP A 192 14.24 -28.40 -10.98
N GLY A 193 13.05 -29.00 -10.91
CA GLY A 193 12.75 -30.15 -10.07
C GLY A 193 11.84 -29.82 -8.89
N SER A 194 11.60 -28.54 -8.59
CA SER A 194 10.71 -28.06 -7.53
C SER A 194 9.69 -27.00 -7.97
N ALA A 195 10.04 -26.10 -8.89
CA ALA A 195 9.16 -25.03 -9.35
C ALA A 195 9.34 -24.71 -10.84
N GLY A 196 8.26 -24.29 -11.49
CA GLY A 196 8.32 -23.69 -12.82
C GLY A 196 8.87 -22.27 -12.74
N TYR A 197 9.82 -21.91 -13.60
CA TYR A 197 10.45 -20.60 -13.63
C TYR A 197 10.67 -20.07 -15.06
N ILE A 198 10.80 -18.74 -15.16
CA ILE A 198 11.30 -18.03 -16.33
C ILE A 198 12.67 -17.47 -15.96
N ASN A 199 13.75 -18.07 -16.50
CA ASN A 199 15.10 -17.58 -16.26
C ASN A 199 15.46 -16.50 -17.29
N ALA A 200 15.74 -15.29 -16.82
CA ALA A 200 16.36 -14.24 -17.61
C ALA A 200 17.86 -14.17 -17.25
N ALA A 201 18.66 -15.11 -17.77
CA ALA A 201 20.11 -15.12 -17.59
C ALA A 201 20.76 -14.13 -18.58
N GLY A 202 21.73 -13.33 -18.11
CA GLY A 202 22.54 -12.45 -18.97
C GLY A 202 21.92 -11.09 -19.33
N VAL A 203 20.92 -10.61 -18.58
CA VAL A 203 20.36 -9.26 -18.78
C VAL A 203 20.92 -8.31 -17.73
N GLU A 204 21.83 -7.42 -18.13
CA GLU A 204 22.39 -6.34 -17.29
C GLU A 204 21.28 -5.43 -16.73
N ASN A 205 20.12 -5.43 -17.38
CA ASN A 205 18.96 -4.60 -17.05
C ASN A 205 17.72 -5.39 -16.55
N GLY A 206 17.80 -6.70 -16.31
CA GLY A 206 16.67 -7.51 -15.77
C GLY A 206 15.63 -8.02 -16.78
N LEU A 207 14.57 -8.67 -16.28
CA LEU A 207 13.46 -9.25 -17.07
C LEU A 207 12.40 -8.18 -17.39
N VAL A 208 11.99 -8.05 -18.66
CA VAL A 208 11.06 -7.02 -19.11
C VAL A 208 9.84 -7.64 -19.79
N PHE A 209 8.66 -7.12 -19.44
CA PHE A 209 7.41 -7.36 -20.15
C PHE A 209 7.05 -6.13 -20.98
N ARG A 210 6.96 -6.32 -22.29
CA ARG A 210 6.59 -5.28 -23.24
C ARG A 210 5.25 -5.63 -23.90
N THR A 211 4.50 -4.61 -24.26
CA THR A 211 3.33 -4.76 -25.11
C THR A 211 3.50 -3.86 -26.33
N ASN A 212 2.63 -4.02 -27.31
CA ASN A 212 2.55 -3.08 -28.42
C ASN A 212 2.32 -1.65 -27.92
N SER A 213 2.96 -0.67 -28.58
CA SER A 213 2.74 0.76 -28.38
C SER A 213 1.32 1.21 -28.73
N ILE A 214 0.64 0.47 -29.60
CA ILE A 214 -0.73 0.73 -30.05
C ILE A 214 -1.60 -0.53 -29.91
N ALA A 215 -2.91 -0.36 -29.76
CA ALA A 215 -3.88 -1.45 -29.70
C ALA A 215 -4.19 -2.02 -31.11
N SER A 216 -3.17 -2.45 -31.86
CA SER A 216 -3.30 -3.04 -33.21
C SER A 216 -2.51 -4.34 -33.32
N GLY A 217 -3.06 -5.33 -34.01
CA GLY A 217 -2.60 -6.73 -34.01
C GLY A 217 -1.42 -7.07 -34.93
N ASP A 218 -0.74 -6.10 -35.56
CA ASP A 218 0.39 -6.41 -36.45
C ASP A 218 1.73 -6.47 -35.69
N TYR A 219 2.25 -7.68 -35.46
CA TYR A 219 3.51 -7.91 -34.75
C TYR A 219 4.75 -7.45 -35.53
N LEU A 220 4.67 -7.29 -36.86
CA LEU A 220 5.84 -7.05 -37.70
C LEU A 220 6.22 -5.56 -37.85
N SER A 221 5.29 -4.65 -37.55
CA SER A 221 5.45 -3.21 -37.85
C SER A 221 5.37 -2.30 -36.62
N ASN A 222 5.03 -2.84 -35.44
CA ASN A 222 4.72 -2.03 -34.27
C ASN A 222 5.89 -1.89 -33.29
N ALA A 223 6.03 -0.67 -32.74
CA ALA A 223 6.96 -0.43 -31.63
C ALA A 223 6.45 -1.10 -30.34
N TYR A 224 7.37 -1.58 -29.51
CA TYR A 224 7.04 -2.13 -28.19
C TYR A 224 7.34 -1.13 -27.09
N ILE A 225 6.42 -1.00 -26.14
CA ILE A 225 6.61 -0.20 -24.93
C ILE A 225 6.78 -1.16 -23.75
N GLU A 226 7.79 -0.89 -22.95
CA GLU A 226 7.97 -1.55 -21.66
C GLU A 226 6.88 -1.15 -20.69
N ARG A 227 6.23 -2.16 -20.09
CA ARG A 227 5.16 -1.95 -19.10
C ARG A 227 5.60 -2.36 -17.70
N MET A 228 6.45 -3.38 -17.61
CA MET A 228 6.92 -3.95 -16.36
C MET A 228 8.36 -4.43 -16.50
N ARG A 229 9.16 -4.22 -15.46
CA ARG A 229 10.55 -4.70 -15.36
C ARG A 229 10.86 -5.26 -13.98
N LEU A 230 11.50 -6.42 -13.93
CA LEU A 230 12.09 -7.00 -12.73
C LEU A 230 13.62 -6.97 -12.84
N LEU A 231 14.26 -6.15 -12.00
CA LEU A 231 15.72 -6.02 -11.95
C LEU A 231 16.38 -7.22 -11.25
N SER A 232 17.69 -7.40 -11.49
CA SER A 232 18.50 -8.45 -10.84
C SER A 232 18.60 -8.30 -9.31
N ASN A 233 18.38 -7.10 -8.78
CA ASN A 233 18.27 -6.85 -7.33
C ASN A 233 16.88 -7.19 -6.74
N GLY A 234 15.96 -7.69 -7.57
CA GLY A 234 14.60 -8.08 -7.21
C GLY A 234 13.60 -6.92 -7.11
N ASN A 235 13.91 -5.73 -7.61
CA ASN A 235 12.97 -4.62 -7.68
C ASN A 235 12.05 -4.75 -8.89
N LEU A 236 10.75 -4.70 -8.66
CA LEU A 236 9.71 -4.72 -9.68
C LEU A 236 9.23 -3.30 -9.98
N GLY A 237 9.44 -2.82 -11.21
CA GLY A 237 8.87 -1.58 -11.72
C GLY A 237 7.65 -1.84 -12.59
N ILE A 238 6.59 -1.06 -12.40
CA ILE A 238 5.43 -0.97 -13.30
C ILE A 238 5.34 0.49 -13.76
N GLY A 239 5.46 0.72 -15.07
CA GLY A 239 5.52 2.06 -15.65
C GLY A 239 6.83 2.84 -15.38
N THR A 240 7.83 2.21 -14.75
CA THR A 240 9.18 2.76 -14.55
C THR A 240 10.26 1.74 -14.92
N ALA A 241 11.31 2.20 -15.61
CA ALA A 241 12.48 1.39 -15.94
C ALA A 241 13.56 1.41 -14.83
N SER A 242 13.39 2.23 -13.80
CA SER A 242 14.35 2.44 -12.71
C SER A 242 13.68 2.33 -11.34
N PRO A 243 13.10 1.16 -10.98
CA PRO A 243 12.40 0.99 -9.72
C PRO A 243 13.32 1.14 -8.50
N ALA A 244 13.00 2.08 -7.61
CA ALA A 244 13.79 2.38 -6.41
C ALA A 244 13.45 1.49 -5.20
N SER A 245 12.36 0.73 -5.28
CA SER A 245 11.85 -0.15 -4.21
C SER A 245 11.45 -1.52 -4.76
N LYS A 246 11.08 -2.46 -3.88
CA LYS A 246 10.70 -3.83 -4.28
C LYS A 246 9.50 -3.86 -5.21
N LEU A 247 8.55 -2.95 -5.04
CA LEU A 247 7.46 -2.68 -5.96
C LEU A 247 7.35 -1.17 -6.14
N ASP A 248 7.67 -0.69 -7.33
CA ASP A 248 7.61 0.72 -7.70
C ASP A 248 6.60 0.88 -8.85
N VAL A 249 5.50 1.59 -8.61
CA VAL A 249 4.42 1.78 -9.57
C VAL A 249 4.37 3.26 -9.94
N ALA A 250 4.86 3.59 -11.13
CA ALA A 250 4.83 4.92 -11.68
C ALA A 250 3.68 5.06 -12.69
N ALA A 251 2.61 5.73 -12.30
CA ALA A 251 1.44 5.94 -13.16
C ALA A 251 1.68 6.90 -14.33
N GLY A 252 2.75 7.70 -14.28
CA GLY A 252 3.02 8.76 -15.25
C GLY A 252 1.95 9.86 -15.22
N THR A 253 1.83 10.61 -16.32
CA THR A 253 0.73 11.58 -16.50
C THR A 253 -0.53 10.84 -16.94
N THR A 254 -1.56 10.84 -16.09
CA THR A 254 -2.83 10.14 -16.36
C THR A 254 -4.00 10.97 -15.84
N GLY A 255 -5.17 10.80 -16.45
CA GLY A 255 -6.44 11.36 -15.95
C GLY A 255 -7.08 10.52 -14.83
N VAL A 256 -6.48 9.37 -14.49
CA VAL A 256 -6.96 8.44 -13.45
C VAL A 256 -6.27 8.76 -12.13
N GLN A 257 -7.04 8.95 -11.05
CA GLN A 257 -6.48 9.32 -9.73
C GLN A 257 -5.92 8.10 -8.97
N THR A 258 -6.36 6.89 -9.30
CA THR A 258 -6.02 5.66 -8.57
C THR A 258 -4.86 4.93 -9.25
N VAL A 259 -3.72 4.81 -8.55
CA VAL A 259 -2.55 4.06 -9.03
C VAL A 259 -2.71 2.56 -8.81
N VAL A 260 -3.20 2.15 -7.63
CA VAL A 260 -3.46 0.76 -7.26
C VAL A 260 -4.91 0.63 -6.79
N ASN A 261 -5.71 -0.20 -7.47
CA ASN A 261 -7.07 -0.49 -7.07
C ASN A 261 -7.15 -1.91 -6.48
N ALA A 262 -7.50 -2.04 -5.21
CA ALA A 262 -7.71 -3.31 -4.52
C ALA A 262 -9.20 -3.48 -4.21
N THR A 263 -9.83 -4.53 -4.75
CA THR A 263 -11.27 -4.81 -4.59
C THR A 263 -11.46 -6.26 -4.17
N GLY A 264 -12.37 -6.53 -3.23
CA GLY A 264 -12.70 -7.88 -2.76
C GLY A 264 -14.15 -7.99 -2.34
N ASN A 265 -14.69 -9.21 -2.36
CA ASN A 265 -16.03 -9.56 -1.88
C ASN A 265 -15.88 -10.64 -0.79
N ILE A 266 -15.74 -10.21 0.46
CA ILE A 266 -15.40 -11.07 1.60
C ILE A 266 -16.41 -10.79 2.72
N ASN A 267 -16.96 -11.85 3.33
CA ASN A 267 -17.74 -11.75 4.58
C ASN A 267 -16.82 -11.79 5.81
N ASP A 268 -15.74 -10.99 5.77
CA ASP A 268 -14.67 -10.84 6.78
C ASP A 268 -13.70 -9.70 6.36
N PHE A 269 -12.52 -9.59 6.96
CA PHE A 269 -11.52 -8.54 6.70
C PHE A 269 -10.86 -8.59 5.30
N LEU A 270 -10.99 -7.48 4.55
CA LEU A 270 -10.14 -7.16 3.39
C LEU A 270 -9.09 -6.12 3.83
N GLN A 271 -7.82 -6.49 3.93
CA GLN A 271 -6.78 -5.66 4.56
C GLN A 271 -5.52 -5.52 3.70
N PHE A 272 -4.92 -4.32 3.73
CA PHE A 272 -3.50 -4.11 3.42
C PHE A 272 -2.70 -4.06 4.73
N ASN A 273 -1.87 -5.07 4.96
CA ASN A 273 -1.08 -5.19 6.18
C ASN A 273 0.33 -4.63 5.98
N VAL A 274 0.74 -3.66 6.80
CA VAL A 274 2.10 -3.10 6.81
C VAL A 274 2.70 -3.37 8.18
N GLN A 275 3.73 -4.21 8.22
CA GLN A 275 4.42 -4.58 9.45
C GLN A 275 5.93 -4.48 9.26
N ASN A 276 6.56 -3.66 10.09
CA ASN A 276 7.99 -3.69 10.33
C ASN A 276 8.27 -4.71 11.43
N THR A 277 8.96 -5.80 11.08
CA THR A 277 9.27 -6.91 12.00
C THR A 277 10.55 -6.70 12.81
N SER A 278 11.25 -5.58 12.59
CA SER A 278 12.46 -5.25 13.35
C SER A 278 12.12 -4.92 14.80
N SER A 279 12.86 -5.53 15.73
CA SER A 279 12.79 -5.20 17.16
C SER A 279 13.65 -4.00 17.56
N GLY A 280 14.31 -3.34 16.59
CA GLY A 280 15.13 -2.16 16.85
C GLY A 280 14.34 -1.00 17.46
N LEU A 281 15.02 -0.16 18.25
CA LEU A 281 14.42 0.94 19.01
C LEU A 281 13.81 2.06 18.14
N GLN A 282 14.09 2.05 16.82
CA GLN A 282 13.60 3.02 15.83
C GLN A 282 12.61 2.38 14.83
N ALA A 283 12.25 1.11 15.00
CA ALA A 283 11.39 0.43 14.04
C ALA A 283 9.96 0.98 14.06
N GLN A 284 9.44 1.31 12.88
CA GLN A 284 8.11 1.87 12.66
C GLN A 284 7.52 1.36 11.36
N SER A 285 6.18 1.38 11.26
CA SER A 285 5.42 1.00 10.07
C SER A 285 4.42 2.10 9.74
N GLY A 286 4.27 2.45 8.47
CA GLY A 286 3.29 3.47 8.11
C GLY A 286 3.23 3.80 6.62
N TYR A 287 2.42 4.79 6.32
CA TYR A 287 2.22 5.35 4.98
C TYR A 287 2.73 6.78 4.97
N SER A 288 3.42 7.14 3.90
CA SER A 288 3.91 8.50 3.67
C SER A 288 3.25 9.08 2.44
N ALA A 289 2.74 10.30 2.55
CA ALA A 289 2.31 11.13 1.43
C ALA A 289 3.26 12.31 1.32
N THR A 290 3.93 12.47 0.17
CA THR A 290 4.86 13.57 -0.10
C THR A 290 4.24 14.56 -1.08
N ALA A 291 4.53 15.85 -0.92
CA ALA A 291 4.26 16.85 -1.96
C ALA A 291 5.11 16.58 -3.21
N ASN A 292 4.78 17.23 -4.33
CA ASN A 292 5.57 17.13 -5.58
C ASN A 292 7.03 17.61 -5.44
N ASN A 293 7.32 18.44 -4.44
CA ASN A 293 8.66 18.87 -4.04
C ASN A 293 9.10 18.29 -2.69
N GLY A 294 8.36 17.32 -2.16
CA GLY A 294 8.63 16.68 -0.88
C GLY A 294 9.59 15.49 -0.99
N THR A 295 10.14 15.09 0.14
CA THR A 295 10.91 13.86 0.34
C THR A 295 10.32 13.11 1.55
N ALA A 296 10.83 11.93 1.86
CA ALA A 296 10.47 11.20 3.08
C ALA A 296 10.87 11.94 4.39
N THR A 297 11.51 13.10 4.31
CA THR A 297 12.01 13.88 5.46
C THR A 297 11.60 15.35 5.45
N SER A 298 10.99 15.84 4.37
CA SER A 298 10.54 17.24 4.25
C SER A 298 9.35 17.33 3.31
N GLY A 299 8.32 18.13 3.65
CA GLY A 299 7.14 18.28 2.80
C GLY A 299 6.33 16.97 2.69
N PHE A 300 6.22 16.25 3.81
CA PHE A 300 5.48 14.99 3.91
C PHE A 300 4.50 14.99 5.07
N VAL A 301 3.48 14.15 4.95
CA VAL A 301 2.61 13.71 6.05
C VAL A 301 2.78 12.20 6.18
N TRP A 302 3.01 11.75 7.40
CA TRP A 302 3.11 10.34 7.73
C TRP A 302 2.02 9.91 8.70
N MET A 303 1.52 8.70 8.47
CA MET A 303 0.61 7.99 9.35
C MET A 303 1.18 6.62 9.65
N GLY A 304 1.32 6.28 10.92
CA GLY A 304 1.81 4.95 11.27
C GLY A 304 1.88 4.67 12.76
N ILE A 305 2.49 3.53 13.08
CA ILE A 305 2.56 2.97 14.43
C ILE A 305 4.00 2.59 14.79
N ASN A 306 4.36 2.85 16.05
CA ASN A 306 5.67 2.52 16.62
C ASN A 306 5.74 1.04 17.02
N ASN A 307 6.93 0.43 16.88
CA ASN A 307 7.22 -0.92 17.39
C ASN A 307 7.07 -1.02 18.93
N SER A 308 6.92 -2.25 19.45
CA SER A 308 6.80 -2.59 20.86
C SER A 308 8.01 -2.20 21.73
N GLY A 309 9.20 -2.01 21.13
CA GLY A 309 10.43 -1.58 21.82
C GLY A 309 10.82 -0.12 21.60
N PHE A 310 9.94 0.71 21.05
CA PHE A 310 10.28 2.10 20.70
C PHE A 310 10.66 2.95 21.93
N ASN A 311 11.87 3.52 21.93
CA ASN A 311 12.39 4.36 23.03
C ASN A 311 13.38 5.45 22.53
N PHE A 312 13.17 5.97 21.31
CA PHE A 312 14.08 6.96 20.73
C PHE A 312 13.33 8.06 19.96
N PRO A 313 12.82 9.09 20.66
CA PRO A 313 12.16 10.22 19.99
C PRO A 313 13.20 11.12 19.31
N THR A 314 13.30 11.03 17.99
CA THR A 314 13.92 12.08 17.15
C THR A 314 12.89 13.14 16.79
N ALA A 315 13.30 14.30 16.25
CA ALA A 315 12.43 15.44 15.97
C ALA A 315 11.14 15.13 15.16
N TYR A 316 11.13 14.06 14.35
CA TYR A 316 9.98 13.65 13.53
C TYR A 316 9.32 12.33 13.98
N ASN A 317 9.70 11.79 15.15
CA ASN A 317 9.15 10.56 15.72
C ASN A 317 8.62 10.85 17.12
N ILE A 318 7.29 10.93 17.26
CA ILE A 318 6.59 11.28 18.50
C ILE A 318 5.70 10.12 18.97
N GLY A 319 5.54 9.99 20.29
CA GLY A 319 4.81 8.89 20.94
C GLY A 319 5.70 7.80 21.54
N GLY A 320 5.10 6.87 22.28
CA GLY A 320 5.72 5.67 22.84
C GLY A 320 5.51 4.43 21.97
N ALA A 321 5.91 3.28 22.49
CA ALA A 321 5.68 1.98 21.84
C ALA A 321 4.19 1.73 21.57
N ASN A 322 3.85 1.28 20.35
CA ASN A 322 2.49 1.00 19.87
C ASN A 322 1.56 2.22 19.70
N ASP A 323 2.06 3.44 19.84
CA ASP A 323 1.24 4.64 19.59
C ASP A 323 1.03 4.85 18.09
N VAL A 324 -0.21 5.22 17.71
CA VAL A 324 -0.53 5.74 16.38
C VAL A 324 -0.22 7.23 16.36
N SER A 325 0.60 7.67 15.39
CA SER A 325 0.93 9.08 15.23
C SER A 325 0.61 9.58 13.83
N TYR A 326 0.18 10.84 13.80
CA TYR A 326 0.01 11.66 12.60
C TYR A 326 1.08 12.74 12.67
N ILE A 327 2.05 12.70 11.76
CA ILE A 327 3.22 13.59 11.80
C ILE A 327 3.29 14.34 10.49
N GLY A 328 3.22 15.66 10.53
CA GLY A 328 3.49 16.53 9.39
C GLY A 328 4.81 17.28 9.59
N SER A 329 5.64 17.37 8.55
CA SER A 329 6.77 18.31 8.50
C SER A 329 6.56 19.31 7.37
N GLY A 330 6.53 20.60 7.71
CA GLY A 330 6.13 21.67 6.78
C GLY A 330 5.62 22.90 7.52
N GLN A 331 4.68 23.63 6.91
CA GLN A 331 3.99 24.76 7.54
C GLN A 331 2.98 24.24 8.58
N ASP A 332 1.68 24.45 8.38
CA ASP A 332 0.66 24.03 9.34
C ASP A 332 0.12 22.62 9.05
N MET A 333 -0.13 21.83 10.09
CA MET A 333 -0.90 20.59 10.00
C MET A 333 -2.40 20.93 10.00
N HIS A 334 -3.00 20.92 8.81
CA HIS A 334 -4.44 21.17 8.69
C HIS A 334 -5.24 19.89 8.95
N ILE A 335 -5.96 19.84 10.06
CA ILE A 335 -7.08 18.91 10.28
C ILE A 335 -8.35 19.69 9.96
N ALA A 336 -8.99 19.38 8.82
CA ALA A 336 -10.12 20.16 8.33
C ALA A 336 -11.25 19.26 7.80
N ASN A 337 -12.48 19.76 7.94
CA ASN A 337 -13.65 19.21 7.26
C ASN A 337 -14.13 20.27 6.26
N ALA A 338 -14.03 19.98 4.96
CA ALA A 338 -14.42 20.92 3.89
C ALA A 338 -15.94 21.11 3.77
N ASN A 339 -16.74 20.23 4.38
CA ASN A 339 -18.18 20.36 4.34
C ASN A 339 -18.63 21.48 5.30
N ASN A 340 -19.17 22.56 4.71
CA ASN A 340 -19.63 23.76 5.42
C ASN A 340 -20.84 23.55 6.35
N THR A 341 -21.34 22.31 6.48
CA THR A 341 -22.41 21.93 7.42
C THR A 341 -21.96 20.94 8.49
N LYS A 342 -20.72 20.45 8.44
CA LYS A 342 -20.21 19.40 9.33
C LYS A 342 -19.10 19.92 10.24
N SER A 343 -18.87 19.20 11.33
CA SER A 343 -17.90 19.52 12.36
C SER A 343 -16.62 18.71 12.20
N ILE A 344 -15.55 19.14 12.85
CA ILE A 344 -14.42 18.27 13.21
C ILE A 344 -14.77 17.66 14.56
N ILE A 345 -14.70 16.33 14.68
CA ILE A 345 -15.12 15.60 15.87
C ILE A 345 -13.96 14.76 16.38
N PHE A 346 -13.66 14.88 17.66
CA PHE A 346 -12.68 14.07 18.38
C PHE A 346 -13.43 13.12 19.31
N SER A 347 -13.18 11.82 19.13
CA SER A 347 -13.86 10.76 19.86
C SER A 347 -12.87 9.81 20.53
N THR A 348 -13.29 9.15 21.60
CA THR A 348 -12.51 8.09 22.26
C THR A 348 -13.29 6.78 22.23
N GLY A 349 -12.57 5.65 22.26
CA GLY A 349 -13.17 4.32 22.26
C GLY A 349 -14.09 4.00 23.45
N THR A 350 -15.04 3.11 23.24
CA THR A 350 -15.85 2.42 24.25
C THR A 350 -15.92 0.92 23.94
N ALA A 351 -16.16 0.10 24.96
CA ALA A 351 -16.18 -1.37 24.80
C ALA A 351 -17.42 -1.92 24.06
N SER A 352 -18.41 -1.09 23.74
CA SER A 352 -19.65 -1.49 23.07
C SER A 352 -20.13 -0.42 22.08
N THR A 353 -21.04 -0.79 21.18
CA THR A 353 -21.52 0.03 20.05
C THR A 353 -22.36 1.24 20.46
N PRO A 354 -22.19 2.42 19.83
CA PRO A 354 -21.10 2.73 18.90
C PRO A 354 -19.77 2.74 19.66
N PHE A 355 -18.74 2.13 19.10
CA PHE A 355 -17.43 1.94 19.77
C PHE A 355 -16.67 3.26 20.04
N PHE A 356 -17.31 4.41 19.84
CA PHE A 356 -16.72 5.74 20.01
C PHE A 356 -17.73 6.70 20.65
N ASN A 357 -17.27 7.43 21.67
CA ASN A 357 -17.97 8.58 22.23
C ASN A 357 -17.29 9.87 21.78
N GLU A 358 -18.07 10.80 21.22
CA GLU A 358 -17.62 12.17 20.97
C GLU A 358 -17.23 12.83 22.29
N ARG A 359 -16.03 13.42 22.33
CA ARG A 359 -15.51 14.13 23.50
C ARG A 359 -15.38 15.62 23.24
N MET A 360 -14.97 15.98 22.04
CA MET A 360 -14.81 17.36 21.61
C MET A 360 -15.26 17.52 20.17
N ARG A 361 -15.81 18.68 19.85
CA ARG A 361 -16.06 19.11 18.47
C ARG A 361 -15.66 20.54 18.22
N VAL A 362 -15.41 20.84 16.95
CA VAL A 362 -15.38 22.19 16.40
C VAL A 362 -16.44 22.26 15.31
N THR A 363 -17.47 23.08 15.51
CA THR A 363 -18.55 23.25 14.52
C THR A 363 -18.08 24.05 13.30
N ASN A 364 -18.85 24.00 12.21
CA ASN A 364 -18.66 24.85 11.04
C ASN A 364 -18.73 26.37 11.36
N ALA A 365 -19.38 26.75 12.47
CA ALA A 365 -19.42 28.13 12.98
C ALA A 365 -18.21 28.49 13.87
N GLY A 366 -17.29 27.55 14.07
CA GLY A 366 -16.10 27.70 14.92
C GLY A 366 -16.40 27.66 16.41
N ASN A 367 -17.49 27.00 16.84
CA ASN A 367 -17.78 26.79 18.25
C ASN A 367 -17.14 25.48 18.71
N VAL A 368 -16.43 25.52 19.85
CA VAL A 368 -15.85 24.35 20.50
C VAL A 368 -16.85 23.81 21.53
N GLY A 369 -17.26 22.56 21.35
CA GLY A 369 -18.06 21.83 22.33
C GLY A 369 -17.20 20.78 23.02
N ILE A 370 -17.21 20.73 24.35
CA ILE A 370 -16.63 19.64 25.15
C ILE A 370 -17.76 19.03 25.97
N GLY A 371 -18.03 17.74 25.76
CA GLY A 371 -19.16 17.05 26.39
C GLY A 371 -20.56 17.50 25.93
N THR A 372 -20.64 18.27 24.83
CA THR A 372 -21.89 18.64 24.16
C THR A 372 -21.72 18.64 22.64
N THR A 373 -22.74 18.16 21.94
CA THR A 373 -22.80 18.15 20.47
C THR A 373 -23.37 19.44 19.88
N ASN A 374 -24.00 20.29 20.72
CA ASN A 374 -24.67 21.53 20.32
C ASN A 374 -24.08 22.75 21.07
N PRO A 375 -22.82 23.13 20.79
CA PRO A 375 -22.23 24.31 21.42
C PRO A 375 -22.88 25.61 20.88
N THR A 376 -23.46 26.40 21.78
CA THR A 376 -24.16 27.67 21.48
C THR A 376 -23.26 28.89 21.58
N THR A 377 -22.05 28.73 22.11
CA THR A 377 -21.02 29.78 22.29
C THR A 377 -19.67 29.26 21.79
N LYS A 378 -18.66 30.15 21.73
CA LYS A 378 -17.32 29.79 21.22
C LYS A 378 -16.64 28.66 22.00
N LEU A 379 -16.86 28.60 23.30
CA LEU A 379 -16.49 27.47 24.14
C LEU A 379 -17.71 27.11 25.00
N HIS A 380 -18.29 25.93 24.75
CA HIS A 380 -19.37 25.37 25.55
C HIS A 380 -18.88 24.04 26.16
N ILE A 381 -18.71 24.03 27.48
CA ILE A 381 -18.37 22.84 28.25
C ILE A 381 -19.64 22.37 28.98
N SER A 382 -20.08 21.15 28.68
CA SER A 382 -21.24 20.52 29.33
C SER A 382 -20.81 19.21 29.96
N SER A 383 -21.25 18.97 31.19
CA SER A 383 -20.98 17.73 31.92
C SER A 383 -22.22 17.31 32.69
N ALA A 384 -22.51 16.01 32.68
CA ALA A 384 -23.55 15.42 33.53
C ALA A 384 -23.12 15.35 35.01
N GLY A 385 -21.80 15.36 35.28
CA GLY A 385 -21.23 15.37 36.62
C GLY A 385 -20.63 16.73 36.98
N SER A 386 -20.73 17.13 38.26
CA SER A 386 -20.05 18.31 38.78
C SER A 386 -18.65 17.95 39.31
N PRO A 387 -17.62 18.80 39.10
CA PRO A 387 -17.63 20.05 38.33
C PRO A 387 -17.44 19.84 36.81
N ALA A 388 -18.05 20.71 36.00
CA ALA A 388 -17.88 20.68 34.53
C ALA A 388 -16.53 21.28 34.07
N LEU A 389 -15.98 22.21 34.85
CA LEU A 389 -14.72 22.90 34.56
C LEU A 389 -13.91 23.02 35.85
N ARG A 390 -12.62 22.68 35.77
CA ARG A 390 -11.64 22.89 36.82
C ARG A 390 -10.50 23.74 36.26
N ILE A 391 -10.27 24.91 36.87
CA ILE A 391 -9.15 25.81 36.55
C ILE A 391 -8.21 25.83 37.75
N VAL A 392 -6.99 25.34 37.57
CA VAL A 392 -5.94 25.26 38.62
C VAL A 392 -4.74 26.03 38.11
N ASP A 393 -4.32 27.03 38.89
CA ASP A 393 -3.08 27.77 38.66
C ASP A 393 -2.14 27.68 39.88
N GLY A 394 -2.51 26.90 40.90
CA GLY A 394 -1.78 26.74 42.16
C GLY A 394 -2.15 27.77 43.23
N SER A 395 -3.01 28.74 42.89
CA SER A 395 -3.50 29.78 43.80
C SER A 395 -4.96 29.59 44.21
N GLU A 396 -5.65 28.57 43.71
CA GLU A 396 -7.03 28.25 44.11
C GLU A 396 -7.15 27.94 45.61
N GLY A 397 -8.34 28.20 46.19
CA GLY A 397 -8.58 27.96 47.61
C GLY A 397 -10.03 28.14 48.02
N SER A 398 -10.42 27.59 49.17
CA SER A 398 -11.77 27.75 49.71
C SER A 398 -12.09 29.24 49.92
N GLY A 399 -13.21 29.71 49.36
CA GLY A 399 -13.63 31.11 49.43
C GLY A 399 -12.87 32.07 48.51
N LYS A 400 -11.96 31.58 47.65
CA LYS A 400 -11.37 32.38 46.59
C LYS A 400 -12.28 32.47 45.38
N MET A 401 -12.18 33.57 44.65
CA MET A 401 -12.91 33.82 43.42
C MET A 401 -11.93 33.95 42.26
N LEU A 402 -12.34 33.46 41.09
CA LEU A 402 -11.61 33.68 39.85
C LEU A 402 -11.94 35.09 39.35
N VAL A 403 -10.92 35.94 39.23
CA VAL A 403 -11.07 37.34 38.79
C VAL A 403 -10.18 37.60 37.58
N SER A 404 -10.63 38.48 36.69
CA SER A 404 -9.88 38.92 35.52
C SER A 404 -9.10 40.19 35.80
N ASP A 405 -7.88 40.28 35.30
CA ASP A 405 -7.19 41.57 35.14
C ASP A 405 -7.71 42.33 33.89
N ALA A 406 -7.11 43.49 33.61
CA ALA A 406 -7.47 44.33 32.46
C ALA A 406 -7.13 43.71 31.09
N ASN A 407 -6.30 42.66 31.05
CA ASN A 407 -5.90 41.95 29.83
C ASN A 407 -6.70 40.66 29.61
N GLY A 408 -7.61 40.30 30.53
CA GLY A 408 -8.39 39.06 30.45
C GLY A 408 -7.74 37.85 31.14
N ASN A 409 -6.63 38.03 31.87
CA ASN A 409 -6.00 36.93 32.59
C ASN A 409 -6.76 36.64 33.88
N ALA A 410 -7.19 35.39 34.04
CA ALA A 410 -7.92 34.94 35.21
C ALA A 410 -6.97 34.46 36.32
N THR A 411 -7.16 34.91 37.57
CA THR A 411 -6.38 34.47 38.74
C THR A 411 -7.28 34.23 39.95
N TRP A 412 -6.91 33.30 40.84
CA TRP A 412 -7.65 33.06 42.08
C TRP A 412 -7.25 34.03 43.19
N GLN A 413 -8.20 34.88 43.60
CA GLN A 413 -7.98 35.86 44.66
C GLN A 413 -8.91 35.61 45.85
N SER A 414 -8.44 35.95 47.05
CA SER A 414 -9.30 35.96 48.25
C SER A 414 -10.47 36.92 48.06
N SER A 415 -11.64 36.57 48.59
CA SER A 415 -12.74 37.53 48.66
C SER A 415 -12.34 38.73 49.53
N ASN A 416 -12.09 39.88 48.90
CA ASN A 416 -11.86 41.16 49.58
C ASN A 416 -13.17 41.90 49.88
N LEU A 417 -14.32 41.24 49.77
CA LEU A 417 -15.60 41.85 50.09
C LEU A 417 -15.77 41.88 51.63
N PRO A 418 -16.01 43.06 52.25
CA PRO A 418 -16.31 43.13 53.68
C PRO A 418 -17.56 42.30 54.00
N LEU A 419 -17.57 41.63 55.15
CA LEU A 419 -18.78 41.00 55.67
C LEU A 419 -19.74 42.11 56.09
N ILE A 420 -20.97 42.06 55.58
CA ILE A 420 -22.00 43.07 55.83
C ILE A 420 -23.22 42.39 56.49
N SER A 421 -23.75 43.03 57.53
CA SER A 421 -25.00 42.68 58.20
C SER A 421 -25.87 43.92 58.28
N ALA A 422 -27.01 43.91 57.60
CA ALA A 422 -27.98 45.00 57.62
C ALA A 422 -29.25 44.58 58.37
N PHE A 423 -29.78 45.46 59.20
CA PHE A 423 -31.01 45.25 59.97
C PHE A 423 -31.74 46.57 60.20
N GLN A 424 -33.06 46.49 60.30
CA GLN A 424 -33.96 47.64 60.28
C GLN A 424 -34.74 47.80 61.59
N GLY A 425 -35.30 48.99 61.79
CA GLY A 425 -36.28 49.25 62.84
C GLY A 425 -35.68 49.36 64.25
N MET A 426 -34.43 49.83 64.37
CA MET A 426 -33.84 50.10 65.68
C MET A 426 -34.55 51.25 66.37
N VAL A 427 -35.06 51.02 67.58
CA VAL A 427 -35.87 51.98 68.32
C VAL A 427 -35.01 53.10 68.91
N ILE A 428 -35.32 54.36 68.62
CA ILE A 428 -34.80 55.52 69.37
C ILE A 428 -35.72 55.76 70.57
N PRO A 429 -35.23 55.68 71.82
CA PRO A 429 -36.06 55.93 72.99
C PRO A 429 -36.67 57.34 72.96
N ILE A 430 -37.93 57.47 73.35
CA ILE A 430 -38.62 58.76 73.47
C ILE A 430 -37.98 59.54 74.63
N CYS A 431 -37.21 60.58 74.33
CA CYS A 431 -36.42 61.25 75.36
C CYS A 431 -37.26 61.84 76.49
N ALA A 432 -38.45 62.36 76.19
CA ALA A 432 -39.38 62.86 77.21
C ALA A 432 -39.78 61.79 78.26
N ASN A 433 -39.78 60.51 77.89
CA ASN A 433 -40.30 59.41 78.71
C ASN A 433 -39.21 58.57 79.40
N VAL A 434 -37.94 58.89 79.18
CA VAL A 434 -36.82 58.09 79.69
C VAL A 434 -35.91 58.90 80.60
N SER A 435 -35.30 58.21 81.55
CA SER A 435 -34.24 58.70 82.43
C SER A 435 -32.96 57.90 82.17
N VAL A 436 -31.84 58.32 82.76
CA VAL A 436 -30.65 57.46 82.80
C VAL A 436 -31.03 56.13 83.48
N ASN A 437 -30.56 55.02 82.90
CA ASN A 437 -30.92 53.63 83.24
C ASN A 437 -32.30 53.15 82.79
N SER A 438 -33.10 53.96 82.09
CA SER A 438 -34.31 53.44 81.42
C SER A 438 -33.93 52.39 80.38
N THR A 439 -34.74 51.33 80.31
CA THR A 439 -34.54 50.22 79.38
C THR A 439 -35.78 49.94 78.55
N GLY A 440 -35.58 49.22 77.44
CA GLY A 440 -36.66 48.64 76.65
C GLY A 440 -36.12 47.54 75.75
N SER A 441 -37.00 46.88 75.02
CA SER A 441 -36.65 45.76 74.16
C SER A 441 -37.52 45.71 72.92
N PHE A 442 -36.94 45.24 71.82
CA PHE A 442 -37.65 44.89 70.59
C PHE A 442 -36.91 43.73 69.90
N VAL A 443 -37.56 43.09 68.93
CA VAL A 443 -36.98 41.99 68.15
C VAL A 443 -36.81 42.46 66.72
N THR A 444 -35.63 42.21 66.14
CA THR A 444 -35.37 42.43 64.71
C THR A 444 -34.57 41.25 64.14
N SER A 445 -34.60 41.07 62.83
CA SER A 445 -33.81 40.02 62.17
C SER A 445 -32.44 40.59 61.81
N ILE A 446 -31.37 39.95 62.30
CA ILE A 446 -29.97 40.31 61.99
C ILE A 446 -29.34 39.13 61.28
N SER A 447 -28.95 39.32 60.01
CA SER A 447 -28.41 38.25 59.16
C SER A 447 -29.29 36.98 59.12
N GLY A 448 -30.62 37.16 59.12
CA GLY A 448 -31.60 36.06 59.11
C GLY A 448 -31.87 35.43 60.48
N VAL A 449 -31.24 35.92 61.56
CA VAL A 449 -31.43 35.43 62.93
C VAL A 449 -32.30 36.39 63.73
N ASN A 450 -33.40 35.89 64.30
CA ASN A 450 -34.23 36.66 65.22
C ASN A 450 -33.40 37.06 66.45
N THR A 451 -33.14 38.36 66.56
CA THR A 451 -32.28 38.94 67.59
C THR A 451 -33.09 39.84 68.49
N THR A 452 -33.09 39.53 69.79
CA THR A 452 -33.64 40.41 70.81
C THR A 452 -32.65 41.54 71.05
N VAL A 453 -33.09 42.78 70.80
CA VAL A 453 -32.32 43.99 71.05
C VAL A 453 -32.84 44.65 72.31
N THR A 454 -32.06 44.59 73.38
CA THR A 454 -32.35 45.35 74.60
C THR A 454 -31.59 46.66 74.55
N TRP A 455 -32.25 47.76 74.89
CA TRP A 455 -31.62 49.07 74.95
C TRP A 455 -31.59 49.62 76.36
N THR A 456 -30.57 50.41 76.67
CA THR A 456 -30.41 51.10 77.96
C THR A 456 -29.89 52.51 77.73
N VAL A 457 -30.54 53.50 78.34
CA VAL A 457 -30.09 54.89 78.32
C VAL A 457 -28.93 55.06 79.29
N LEU A 458 -27.75 55.36 78.78
CA LEU A 458 -26.52 55.56 79.57
C LEU A 458 -26.34 57.01 80.03
N SER A 459 -26.76 57.95 79.20
CA SER A 459 -26.74 59.37 79.54
C SER A 459 -27.88 60.10 78.84
N LYS A 460 -28.35 61.17 79.48
CA LYS A 460 -29.40 62.05 78.97
C LYS A 460 -29.01 63.50 79.23
N GLN A 461 -29.15 64.33 78.20
CA GLN A 461 -29.02 65.77 78.26
C GLN A 461 -30.31 66.38 77.69
N THR A 462 -30.99 67.18 78.49
CA THR A 462 -32.16 67.96 78.06
C THR A 462 -31.71 69.26 77.39
N SER A 463 -32.61 69.87 76.62
CA SER A 463 -32.36 71.19 76.04
C SER A 463 -32.18 72.25 77.14
N ASN A 464 -31.25 73.19 76.93
CA ASN A 464 -31.11 74.40 77.73
C ASN A 464 -31.02 75.60 76.79
N ALA A 465 -31.93 76.56 76.96
CA ALA A 465 -31.97 77.80 76.19
C ALA A 465 -31.07 78.91 76.76
N SER A 466 -30.49 78.72 77.95
CA SER A 466 -29.54 79.65 78.58
C SER A 466 -28.10 79.23 78.31
N PHE A 467 -27.20 80.20 78.12
CA PHE A 467 -25.81 79.91 77.75
C PHE A 467 -25.07 79.08 78.83
N PRO A 468 -24.32 78.03 78.44
CA PRO A 468 -24.18 77.51 77.08
C PRO A 468 -25.43 76.73 76.63
N ILE A 469 -25.90 77.00 75.41
CA ILE A 469 -27.04 76.30 74.80
C ILE A 469 -26.67 74.84 74.58
N THR A 470 -27.45 73.91 75.12
CA THR A 470 -27.22 72.47 74.97
C THR A 470 -28.30 71.83 74.10
N ALA A 471 -27.89 71.02 73.13
CA ALA A 471 -28.80 70.19 72.34
C ALA A 471 -29.31 68.99 73.15
N GLU A 472 -30.47 68.45 72.77
CA GLU A 472 -31.02 67.24 73.36
C GLU A 472 -30.19 66.03 72.91
N ARG A 473 -29.69 65.25 73.88
CA ARG A 473 -28.84 64.09 73.61
C ARG A 473 -29.24 62.91 74.45
N LEU A 474 -29.25 61.73 73.84
CA LEU A 474 -29.21 60.45 74.54
C LEU A 474 -27.97 59.67 74.09
N GLN A 475 -27.33 59.00 75.03
CA GLN A 475 -26.42 57.90 74.70
C GLN A 475 -27.13 56.60 75.06
N VAL A 476 -27.37 55.74 74.07
CA VAL A 476 -28.16 54.51 74.23
C VAL A 476 -27.31 53.33 73.84
N ARG A 477 -27.18 52.34 74.74
CA ARG A 477 -26.55 51.06 74.43
C ARG A 477 -27.61 50.07 73.99
N TYR A 478 -27.45 49.51 72.80
CA TYR A 478 -28.24 48.42 72.25
C TYR A 478 -27.43 47.13 72.39
N ASN A 479 -27.92 46.16 73.15
CA ASN A 479 -27.31 44.85 73.29
C ASN A 479 -28.04 43.82 72.42
N PHE A 480 -27.29 42.97 71.74
CA PHE A 480 -27.80 41.97 70.81
C PHE A 480 -27.73 40.58 71.44
N SER A 481 -28.86 39.86 71.43
CA SER A 481 -28.95 38.45 71.82
C SER A 481 -29.74 37.66 70.77
N PRO A 482 -29.09 36.78 69.97
CA PRO A 482 -27.66 36.48 69.95
C PRO A 482 -26.78 37.65 69.43
N GLN A 483 -25.46 37.54 69.62
CA GLN A 483 -24.49 38.57 69.23
C GLN A 483 -24.40 38.73 67.70
N LEU A 484 -23.89 39.88 67.23
CA LEU A 484 -23.64 40.14 65.82
C LEU A 484 -22.69 39.08 65.20
N PRO A 485 -22.77 38.80 63.89
CA PRO A 485 -21.98 37.74 63.24
C PRO A 485 -20.47 38.02 63.18
N PHE A 486 -20.04 39.26 63.41
CA PHE A 486 -18.65 39.67 63.40
C PHE A 486 -18.45 40.93 64.26
N ASN A 487 -17.20 41.21 64.64
CA ASN A 487 -16.88 42.45 65.36
C ASN A 487 -17.00 43.65 64.41
N PRO A 488 -17.87 44.63 64.70
CA PRO A 488 -18.12 45.76 63.81
C PRO A 488 -16.89 46.68 63.67
N LYS A 489 -16.46 46.97 62.46
CA LYS A 489 -15.47 48.03 62.13
C LYS A 489 -16.12 49.29 61.56
N GLY A 490 -17.13 49.12 60.70
CA GLY A 490 -17.93 50.20 60.13
C GLY A 490 -19.40 50.07 60.53
N ILE A 491 -20.05 51.19 60.80
CA ILE A 491 -21.50 51.24 61.00
C ILE A 491 -22.04 52.43 60.22
N ILE A 492 -23.04 52.19 59.39
CA ILE A 492 -23.84 53.22 58.73
C ILE A 492 -25.21 53.20 59.38
N PHE A 493 -25.64 54.37 59.84
CA PHE A 493 -26.99 54.59 60.33
C PHE A 493 -27.81 55.28 59.24
N ASN A 494 -29.04 54.82 59.05
CA ASN A 494 -30.04 55.54 58.27
C ASN A 494 -31.21 55.87 59.19
N ALA A 495 -31.32 57.12 59.63
CA ALA A 495 -32.42 57.53 60.49
C ALA A 495 -33.74 57.57 59.70
N LEU A 496 -34.76 56.87 60.20
CA LEU A 496 -36.10 56.88 59.62
C LEU A 496 -37.03 57.65 60.55
N ASN A 497 -37.55 58.78 60.07
CA ASN A 497 -38.58 59.54 60.80
C ASN A 497 -39.98 59.06 60.39
N ASN A 498 -40.61 58.29 61.27
CA ASN A 498 -42.00 57.86 61.12
C ASN A 498 -42.88 58.36 62.29
N SER A 499 -42.49 59.47 62.91
CA SER A 499 -43.06 59.95 64.17
C SER A 499 -44.21 60.95 64.02
N GLY A 500 -44.40 61.51 62.82
CA GLY A 500 -45.29 62.64 62.56
C GLY A 500 -44.74 64.01 62.98
N TYR A 501 -43.56 64.07 63.59
CA TYR A 501 -42.85 65.31 63.96
C TYR A 501 -41.74 65.63 62.96
N PRO A 502 -41.39 66.90 62.69
CA PRO A 502 -40.36 67.28 61.71
C PRO A 502 -38.91 67.05 62.18
N ASP A 503 -38.69 66.40 63.33
CA ASP A 503 -37.39 66.28 63.96
C ASP A 503 -36.36 65.53 63.11
N THR A 504 -35.13 66.04 63.13
CA THR A 504 -33.97 65.39 62.54
C THR A 504 -32.94 64.99 63.59
N PHE A 505 -32.28 63.84 63.37
CA PHE A 505 -31.31 63.27 64.29
C PHE A 505 -29.96 63.10 63.63
N SER A 506 -28.91 63.44 64.36
CA SER A 506 -27.55 62.99 64.10
C SER A 506 -27.25 61.78 64.97
N LEU A 507 -26.85 60.69 64.31
CA LEU A 507 -26.49 59.43 64.93
C LEU A 507 -25.00 59.16 64.72
N ASN A 508 -24.28 58.88 65.80
CA ASN A 508 -22.96 58.28 65.72
C ASN A 508 -22.81 57.20 66.79
N TYR A 509 -21.80 56.34 66.69
CA TYR A 509 -21.55 55.34 67.73
C TYR A 509 -20.45 55.83 68.68
N ALA A 510 -20.66 55.63 69.98
CA ALA A 510 -19.66 55.86 71.02
C ALA A 510 -18.78 54.62 71.24
N ALA A 511 -19.38 53.44 71.13
CA ALA A 511 -18.71 52.16 71.30
C ALA A 511 -19.42 51.11 70.46
N LYS A 512 -18.65 50.11 70.01
CA LYS A 512 -19.17 49.01 69.21
C LYS A 512 -18.42 47.73 69.57
N SER A 513 -19.17 46.65 69.72
CA SER A 513 -18.67 45.30 69.94
C SER A 513 -19.62 44.33 69.25
N GLN A 514 -19.22 43.06 69.20
CA GLN A 514 -20.09 42.00 68.71
C GLN A 514 -21.39 41.89 69.53
N SER A 515 -21.35 42.20 70.83
CA SER A 515 -22.49 42.10 71.75
C SER A 515 -23.35 43.34 71.84
N SER A 516 -22.84 44.52 71.48
CA SER A 516 -23.58 45.77 71.66
C SER A 516 -23.08 46.91 70.76
N ILE A 517 -23.97 47.85 70.47
CA ILE A 517 -23.61 49.13 69.87
C ILE A 517 -24.14 50.23 70.78
N THR A 518 -23.27 51.12 71.20
CA THR A 518 -23.64 52.34 71.93
C THR A 518 -23.72 53.49 70.96
N VAL A 519 -24.90 54.10 70.83
CA VAL A 519 -25.20 55.17 69.87
C VAL A 519 -25.38 56.47 70.64
N ASN A 520 -24.69 57.54 70.23
CA ASN A 520 -25.09 58.89 70.62
C ASN A 520 -26.13 59.39 69.62
N ILE A 521 -27.24 59.84 70.17
CA ILE A 521 -28.40 60.32 69.45
C ILE A 521 -28.54 61.77 69.84
N THR A 522 -28.33 62.67 68.87
CA THR A 522 -28.51 64.11 69.08
C THR A 522 -29.62 64.59 68.18
N ARG A 523 -30.62 65.27 68.75
CA ARG A 523 -31.59 66.00 67.94
C ARG A 523 -30.92 67.26 67.40
N ASN A 524 -31.01 67.48 66.09
CA ASN A 524 -30.36 68.64 65.46
C ASN A 524 -31.12 69.94 65.73
N ASP A 525 -32.44 69.85 65.90
CA ASP A 525 -33.31 71.00 66.08
C ASP A 525 -33.36 71.39 67.57
N THR A 526 -32.80 72.56 67.91
CA THR A 526 -32.65 73.01 69.30
C THR A 526 -33.89 73.72 69.86
N LEU A 527 -34.91 74.03 69.03
CA LEU A 527 -36.03 74.92 69.37
C LEU A 527 -37.40 74.42 68.90
N GLY A 528 -37.53 73.14 68.52
CA GLY A 528 -38.69 72.64 67.78
C GLY A 528 -40.00 72.49 68.56
N ASN A 529 -40.07 72.67 69.89
CA ASN A 529 -41.35 72.44 70.59
C ASN A 529 -41.56 73.10 71.97
N GLY A 530 -41.38 74.42 72.10
CA GLY A 530 -41.87 75.17 73.28
C GLY A 530 -41.42 74.59 74.63
N THR A 531 -42.32 74.52 75.63
CA THR A 531 -42.05 74.15 77.04
C THR A 531 -41.57 72.72 77.29
N VAL A 532 -41.32 71.91 76.26
CA VAL A 532 -40.91 70.50 76.40
C VAL A 532 -39.39 70.37 76.38
N SER A 533 -38.82 69.78 77.45
CA SER A 533 -37.37 69.67 77.66
C SER A 533 -36.67 68.56 76.86
N CYS A 534 -37.43 67.76 76.08
CA CYS A 534 -36.90 66.76 75.14
C CYS A 534 -37.92 66.30 74.08
N TRP A 535 -37.48 65.56 73.03
CA TRP A 535 -38.38 65.00 72.01
C TRP A 535 -39.41 63.99 72.56
N ALA A 536 -40.63 64.07 72.04
CA ALA A 536 -41.78 63.27 72.46
C ALA A 536 -42.22 62.20 71.45
N GLY A 537 -41.76 62.28 70.19
CA GLY A 537 -42.07 61.29 69.15
C GLY A 537 -41.24 60.01 69.24
N GLN A 538 -41.77 58.91 68.70
CA GLN A 538 -41.04 57.65 68.51
C GLN A 538 -40.34 57.64 67.14
N PHE A 539 -39.02 57.42 67.14
CA PHE A 539 -38.21 57.39 65.92
C PHE A 539 -37.48 56.06 65.79
N TYR A 540 -37.02 55.75 64.58
CA TYR A 540 -36.28 54.52 64.30
C TYR A 540 -35.04 54.83 63.47
N PHE A 541 -34.11 53.89 63.42
CA PHE A 541 -33.03 53.90 62.47
C PHE A 541 -32.73 52.51 61.95
N ASP A 542 -32.21 52.44 60.74
CA ASP A 542 -31.67 51.22 60.16
C ASP A 542 -30.15 51.24 60.28
N VAL A 543 -29.57 50.05 60.32
CA VAL A 543 -28.14 49.87 60.54
C VAL A 543 -27.58 48.94 59.49
N MET A 544 -26.48 49.35 58.88
CA MET A 544 -25.59 48.47 58.16
C MET A 544 -24.27 48.38 58.92
N VAL A 545 -23.89 47.17 59.31
CA VAL A 545 -22.67 46.88 60.05
C VAL A 545 -21.70 46.13 59.16
N MET A 546 -20.43 46.53 59.16
CA MET A 546 -19.36 45.96 58.34
C MET A 546 -18.19 45.52 59.21
N ASN A 547 -17.52 44.42 58.85
CA ASN A 547 -16.36 43.87 59.58
C ASN A 547 -15.01 44.52 59.25
#